data_AF-A0A7W0SUH0-F1
#
_entry.id   AF-A0A7W0SUH0-F1
#
_cell.length_a   1.000
_cell.length_b   1.000
_cell.length_c   1.000
_cell.angle_alpha   90.00
_cell.angle_beta   90.00
_cell.angle_gamma   90.00
#
_symmetry.space_group_name_H-M   'P 1'
#
loop_
_entity.id
_entity.type
_entity.pdbx_description
1 polymer ?
#
loop_
_entity_poly.entity_id
_entity_poly.type
_entity_poly.pdbx_seq_one_letter_code
_entity_poly.pdbx_strand_id
1 'polypeptide(L)'
;MSQPDRAALEHEMVRTAFQKKAVSRLPANEVLELAIAFFAERGYRAGKTGRPNQIFIMGKREGALPRVTGELSARADVGRPGVTLVTMDGFGENLGPTMEAFYQELRSRRKK
;
A
#
# COMPACT_ATOMS: atom_id res chain seq x y z
N MET A 1 21.97 -17.85 -0.35
CA MET A 1 21.15 -17.56 -1.54
C MET A 1 22.08 -17.46 -2.73
N SER A 2 21.81 -18.20 -3.80
CA SER A 2 22.61 -18.12 -5.01
C SER A 2 22.18 -16.91 -5.85
N GLN A 3 23.05 -16.43 -6.74
CA GLN A 3 22.77 -15.33 -7.65
C GLN A 3 21.51 -15.55 -8.55
N PRO A 4 21.23 -16.76 -9.08
CA PRO A 4 19.99 -17.00 -9.84
C PRO A 4 18.72 -16.92 -8.97
N ASP A 5 18.77 -17.30 -7.69
CA ASP A 5 17.61 -17.17 -6.78
C ASP A 5 17.23 -15.70 -6.59
N ARG A 6 18.23 -14.81 -6.49
CA ARG A 6 18.00 -13.37 -6.32
C ARG A 6 17.38 -12.76 -7.58
N ALA A 7 17.87 -13.12 -8.77
CA ALA A 7 17.36 -12.61 -10.03
C ALA A 7 15.88 -13.01 -10.25
N ALA A 8 15.52 -14.24 -9.89
CA ALA A 8 14.13 -14.71 -9.95
C ALA A 8 13.20 -13.92 -9.01
N LEU A 9 13.66 -13.64 -7.78
CA LEU A 9 12.90 -12.82 -6.83
C LEU A 9 12.75 -11.37 -7.31
N GLU A 10 13.81 -10.77 -7.84
CA GLU A 10 13.76 -9.40 -8.38
C GLU A 10 12.81 -9.29 -9.57
N HIS A 11 12.88 -10.24 -10.51
CA HIS A 11 11.93 -10.32 -11.61
C HIS A 11 10.49 -10.41 -11.12
N GLU A 12 10.24 -11.23 -10.09
CA GLU A 12 8.92 -11.39 -9.51
C GLU A 12 8.42 -10.12 -8.80
N MET A 13 9.30 -9.41 -8.08
CA MET A 13 8.98 -8.11 -7.49
C MET A 13 8.58 -7.08 -8.56
N VAL A 14 9.34 -7.01 -9.66
CA VAL A 14 9.06 -6.08 -10.77
C VAL A 14 7.75 -6.43 -11.47
N ARG A 15 7.53 -7.72 -11.76
CA ARG A 15 6.31 -8.20 -12.43
C ARG A 15 5.06 -7.91 -11.62
N THR A 16 5.15 -7.97 -10.30
CA THR A 16 4.02 -7.79 -9.37
C THR A 16 3.99 -6.41 -8.71
N ALA A 17 4.84 -5.48 -9.17
CA ALA A 17 4.93 -4.15 -8.61
C ALA A 17 3.63 -3.37 -8.79
N PHE A 18 3.21 -2.69 -7.73
CA PHE A 18 2.10 -1.77 -7.71
C PHE A 18 2.59 -0.40 -7.27
N GLN A 19 2.20 0.64 -8.01
CA GLN A 19 2.46 2.02 -7.59
C GLN A 19 1.34 2.94 -8.08
N LYS A 20 0.63 3.57 -7.15
CA LYS A 20 -0.44 4.53 -7.45
C LYS A 20 -0.48 5.67 -6.44
N LYS A 21 -1.09 6.78 -6.87
CA LYS A 21 -1.42 7.92 -6.01
C LYS A 21 -2.90 8.20 -6.07
N ALA A 22 -3.52 8.41 -4.91
CA ALA A 22 -4.91 8.83 -4.76
C ALA A 22 -5.00 10.17 -4.04
N VAL A 23 -6.06 10.92 -4.33
CA VAL A 23 -6.41 12.13 -3.57
C VAL A 23 -7.66 11.83 -2.76
N SER A 24 -7.58 12.08 -1.46
CA SER A 24 -8.67 11.89 -0.50
C SER A 24 -9.03 13.21 0.19
N ARG A 25 -10.29 13.32 0.63
CA ARG A 25 -10.75 14.39 1.53
C ARG A 25 -10.69 13.98 3.00
N LEU A 26 -10.35 12.72 3.29
CA LEU A 26 -10.15 12.27 4.66
C LEU A 26 -8.86 12.88 5.22
N PRO A 27 -8.83 13.22 6.53
CA PRO A 27 -7.60 13.54 7.23
C PRO A 27 -6.55 12.42 7.09
N ALA A 28 -5.26 12.78 7.10
CA ALA A 28 -4.18 11.82 6.93
C ALA A 28 -4.27 10.65 7.92
N ASN A 29 -4.56 10.91 9.21
CA ASN A 29 -4.69 9.86 10.21
C ASN A 29 -5.85 8.89 9.91
N GLU A 30 -7.00 9.39 9.45
CA GLU A 30 -8.14 8.56 9.08
C GLU A 30 -7.85 7.69 7.85
N VAL A 31 -7.09 8.22 6.88
CA VAL A 31 -6.60 7.40 5.75
C VAL A 31 -5.76 6.23 6.25
N LEU A 32 -4.85 6.47 7.21
CA LEU A 32 -3.98 5.42 7.74
C LEU A 32 -4.76 4.37 8.51
N GLU A 33 -5.70 4.78 9.37
CA GLU A 33 -6.53 3.86 10.14
C GLU A 33 -7.42 3.01 9.23
N LEU A 34 -8.02 3.64 8.21
CA LEU A 34 -8.78 2.93 7.19
C LEU A 34 -7.93 1.91 6.44
N ALA A 35 -6.71 2.29 6.04
CA ALA A 35 -5.79 1.38 5.37
C ALA A 35 -5.41 0.20 6.28
N ILE A 36 -5.04 0.47 7.54
CA ILE A 36 -4.68 -0.58 8.51
C ILE A 36 -5.82 -1.59 8.64
N ALA A 37 -7.06 -1.13 8.85
CA ALA A 37 -8.22 -1.99 8.95
C ALA A 37 -8.44 -2.79 7.66
N PHE A 38 -8.43 -2.12 6.51
CA PHE A 38 -8.67 -2.73 5.20
C PHE A 38 -7.69 -3.87 4.87
N PHE A 39 -6.40 -3.66 5.13
CA PHE A 39 -5.37 -4.67 4.87
C PHE A 39 -5.39 -5.77 5.95
N ALA A 40 -5.66 -5.44 7.22
CA ALA A 40 -5.80 -6.42 8.30
C ALA A 40 -6.94 -7.41 8.04
N GLU A 41 -8.11 -6.93 7.61
CA GLU A 41 -9.25 -7.78 7.22
C GLU A 41 -8.93 -8.77 6.10
N ARG A 42 -7.93 -8.45 5.27
CA ARG A 42 -7.46 -9.28 4.15
C ARG A 42 -6.26 -10.15 4.50
N GLY A 43 -5.92 -10.24 5.78
CA GLY A 43 -4.88 -11.12 6.29
C GLY A 43 -3.46 -10.55 6.22
N TYR A 44 -3.30 -9.27 5.87
CA TYR A 44 -2.01 -8.58 5.92
C TYR A 44 -1.76 -8.00 7.30
N ARG A 45 -0.51 -7.97 7.73
CA ARG A 45 -0.11 -7.18 8.90
C ARG A 45 0.13 -5.75 8.44
N ALA A 46 -0.64 -4.80 8.96
CA ALA A 46 -0.48 -3.38 8.66
C ALA A 46 -0.34 -2.57 9.95
N GLY A 47 0.49 -1.51 9.92
CA GLY A 47 0.68 -0.65 11.09
C GLY A 47 1.48 0.60 10.77
N LYS A 48 1.33 1.62 11.62
CA LYS A 48 2.09 2.87 11.53
C LYS A 48 3.59 2.60 11.69
N THR A 49 4.40 3.29 10.91
CA THR A 49 5.86 3.22 11.04
C THR A 49 6.36 4.30 12.02
N GLY A 50 7.67 4.36 12.24
CA GLY A 50 8.30 5.49 12.95
C GLY A 50 8.30 6.79 12.13
N ARG A 51 7.90 6.76 10.86
CA ARG A 51 7.81 7.96 10.02
C ARG A 51 6.41 8.57 10.11
N PRO A 52 6.31 9.91 10.15
CA PRO A 52 5.02 10.59 10.17
C PRO A 52 4.14 10.20 8.96
N ASN A 53 2.86 9.99 9.24
CA ASN A 53 1.83 9.71 8.23
C ASN A 53 2.15 8.55 7.27
N GLN A 54 2.80 7.51 7.77
CA GLN A 54 3.18 6.34 6.98
C GLN A 54 2.77 5.05 7.69
N ILE A 55 2.33 4.07 6.91
CA ILE A 55 2.12 2.70 7.37
C ILE A 55 2.93 1.73 6.52
N PHE A 56 3.28 0.58 7.11
CA PHE A 56 3.88 -0.55 6.43
C PHE A 56 2.89 -1.71 6.39
N ILE A 57 2.90 -2.46 5.30
CA ILE A 57 2.03 -3.60 5.02
C ILE A 57 2.93 -4.81 4.75
N MET A 58 2.64 -5.93 5.40
CA MET A 58 3.37 -7.19 5.24
C MET A 58 2.42 -8.36 5.05
N GLY A 59 2.63 -9.11 3.98
CA GLY A 59 1.95 -10.37 3.73
C GLY A 59 2.87 -11.58 3.93
N LYS A 60 2.29 -12.76 3.73
CA LYS A 60 3.04 -14.03 3.68
C LYS A 60 3.66 -14.21 2.28
N ARG A 61 4.05 -15.44 1.96
CA ARG A 61 4.52 -15.82 0.62
C ARG A 61 3.42 -15.62 -0.42
N GLU A 62 3.78 -15.04 -1.56
CA GLU A 62 2.95 -14.94 -2.77
C GLU A 62 3.85 -15.26 -3.97
N GLY A 63 3.45 -16.19 -4.83
CA GLY A 63 4.29 -16.68 -5.93
C GLY A 63 5.68 -17.14 -5.44
N ALA A 64 6.72 -16.65 -6.12
CA ALA A 64 8.12 -16.92 -5.76
C ALA A 64 8.59 -16.10 -4.55
N LEU A 65 7.86 -15.05 -4.14
CA LEU A 65 8.28 -14.14 -3.08
C LEU A 65 8.06 -14.78 -1.71
N PRO A 66 9.10 -14.99 -0.87
CA PRO A 66 8.93 -15.56 0.46
C PRO A 66 8.11 -14.66 1.39
N ARG A 67 8.05 -13.37 1.07
CA ARG A 67 7.28 -12.35 1.76
C ARG A 67 6.96 -11.21 0.80
N VAL A 68 5.77 -10.65 0.93
CA VAL A 68 5.38 -9.42 0.23
C VAL A 68 5.35 -8.24 1.17
N THR A 69 5.68 -7.06 0.64
CA THR A 69 5.67 -5.82 1.41
C THR A 69 5.06 -4.69 0.61
N GLY A 70 4.48 -3.73 1.34
CA GLY A 70 3.98 -2.50 0.78
C GLY A 70 4.06 -1.36 1.77
N GLU A 71 3.98 -0.16 1.24
CA GLU A 71 4.00 1.09 1.99
C GLU A 71 2.83 1.96 1.56
N LEU A 72 2.30 2.71 2.52
CA LEU A 72 1.35 3.78 2.25
C LEU A 72 1.74 5.02 3.04
N SER A 73 1.81 6.16 2.35
CA SER A 73 2.02 7.46 2.96
C SER A 73 0.85 8.40 2.66
N ALA A 74 0.42 9.17 3.67
CA ALA A 74 -0.70 10.10 3.61
C ALA A 74 -0.22 11.53 3.91
N ARG A 75 0.10 12.30 2.87
CA ARG A 75 0.51 13.69 3.03
C ARG A 75 -0.70 14.61 3.10
N ALA A 76 -0.90 15.29 4.22
CA ALA A 76 -1.96 16.28 4.39
C ALA A 76 -1.68 17.58 3.62
N ASP A 77 -2.75 18.36 3.41
CA ASP A 77 -2.77 19.72 2.85
C ASP A 77 -1.98 19.90 1.54
N VAL A 78 -2.05 18.91 0.65
CA VAL A 78 -1.39 18.98 -0.65
C VAL A 78 -2.18 19.86 -1.60
N GLY A 79 -1.57 20.99 -2.00
CA GLY A 79 -2.14 21.97 -2.91
C GLY A 79 -3.17 22.91 -2.26
N ARG A 80 -3.95 22.42 -1.28
CA ARG A 80 -4.85 23.23 -0.44
C ARG A 80 -5.20 22.51 0.87
N PRO A 81 -5.66 23.23 1.91
CA PRO A 81 -6.11 22.63 3.16
C PRO A 81 -7.19 21.56 2.99
N GLY A 82 -7.15 20.50 3.80
CA GLY A 82 -8.14 19.42 3.83
C GLY A 82 -8.03 18.42 2.67
N VAL A 83 -6.94 18.48 1.90
CA VAL A 83 -6.67 17.52 0.82
C VAL A 83 -5.48 16.64 1.18
N THR A 84 -5.73 15.33 1.25
CA THR A 84 -4.69 14.34 1.53
C THR A 84 -4.26 13.64 0.25
N LEU A 85 -2.97 13.69 -0.06
CA LEU A 85 -2.34 12.88 -1.10
C LEU A 85 -1.89 11.56 -0.49
N VAL A 86 -2.42 10.46 -1.01
CA VAL A 86 -2.08 9.10 -0.60
C VAL A 86 -1.18 8.48 -1.66
N THR A 87 0.03 8.08 -1.29
CA THR A 87 0.92 7.30 -2.16
C THR A 87 0.95 5.87 -1.66
N MET A 88 0.80 4.92 -2.58
CA MET A 88 0.79 3.48 -2.33
C MET A 88 1.81 2.82 -3.24
N ASP A 89 2.65 1.98 -2.65
CA ASP A 89 3.62 1.16 -3.35
C ASP A 89 3.76 -0.22 -2.69
N GLY A 90 4.08 -1.22 -3.49
CA GLY A 90 4.29 -2.57 -2.99
C GLY A 90 4.48 -3.57 -4.12
N PHE A 91 4.63 -4.84 -3.75
CA PHE A 91 4.79 -5.93 -4.71
C PHE A 91 4.17 -7.21 -4.15
N GLY A 92 3.53 -8.00 -5.02
CA GLY A 92 2.89 -9.26 -4.67
C GLY A 92 1.69 -9.56 -5.57
N GLU A 93 1.54 -10.82 -5.98
CA GLU A 93 0.46 -11.25 -6.88
C GLU A 93 -0.94 -10.94 -6.34
N ASN A 94 -1.13 -11.00 -5.02
CA ASN A 94 -2.39 -10.67 -4.35
C ASN A 94 -2.33 -9.29 -3.68
N LEU A 95 -1.15 -8.87 -3.21
CA LEU A 95 -0.99 -7.56 -2.58
C LEU A 95 -1.27 -6.42 -3.58
N GLY A 96 -0.78 -6.51 -4.82
CA GLY A 96 -1.03 -5.51 -5.86
C GLY A 96 -2.53 -5.29 -6.14
N PRO A 97 -3.31 -6.33 -6.47
CA PRO A 97 -4.77 -6.22 -6.61
C PRO A 97 -5.47 -5.71 -5.35
N THR A 98 -4.98 -6.08 -4.16
CA THR A 98 -5.53 -5.58 -2.90
C THR A 98 -5.28 -4.08 -2.72
N MET A 99 -4.10 -3.58 -3.10
CA MET A 99 -3.80 -2.16 -3.12
C MET A 99 -4.64 -1.41 -4.16
N GLU A 100 -4.89 -1.99 -5.33
CA GLU A 100 -5.81 -1.42 -6.32
C GLU A 100 -7.23 -1.32 -5.75
N ALA A 101 -7.71 -2.34 -5.02
CA ALA A 101 -9.01 -2.29 -4.35
C ALA A 101 -9.07 -1.17 -3.31
N PHE A 102 -8.00 -0.96 -2.52
CA PHE A 102 -7.92 0.16 -1.58
C PHE A 102 -7.89 1.52 -2.30
N TYR A 103 -7.17 1.61 -3.42
CA TYR A 103 -7.16 2.80 -4.27
C TYR A 103 -8.57 3.15 -4.78
N GLN A 104 -9.34 2.15 -5.20
CA GLN A 104 -10.73 2.36 -5.62
C GLN A 104 -11.64 2.76 -4.44
N GLU A 105 -11.41 2.21 -3.25
CA GLU A 105 -12.13 2.60 -2.03
C GLU A 105 -11.90 4.08 -1.67
N LEU A 106 -10.66 4.57 -1.79
CA LEU A 106 -10.39 6.00 -1.61
C LEU A 106 -11.08 6.86 -2.67
N ARG A 107 -11.13 6.40 -3.92
CA ARG A 107 -11.80 7.13 -5.00
C ARG A 107 -13.31 7.15 -4.88
N SER A 108 -13.91 6.07 -4.39
CA SER A 108 -15.36 5.98 -4.19
C SER A 108 -15.83 7.00 -3.15
N ARG A 109 -15.05 7.18 -2.08
CA ARG A 109 -15.30 8.16 -1.01
C ARG A 109 -15.15 9.61 -1.45
N ARG A 110 -14.31 9.89 -2.45
CA ARG A 110 -14.19 11.25 -3.02
C ARG A 110 -15.44 11.69 -3.79
N LYS A 111 -16.18 10.74 -4.38
CA LYS A 111 -17.34 11.04 -5.24
C LYS A 111 -18.63 11.32 -4.45
N LYS A 112 -18.65 10.98 -3.16
CA LYS A 112 -19.73 11.35 -2.22
C LYS A 112 -19.36 12.66 -1.51
#